data_AF-A0A7S1Y687-F1
#
_entry.id   AF-A0A7S1Y687-F1
#
_cell.length_a   1.000
_cell.length_b   1.000
_cell.length_c   1.000
_cell.angle_alpha   90.00
_cell.angle_beta   90.00
_cell.angle_gamma   90.00
#
_symmetry.space_group_name_H-M   'P 1'
#
loop_
_entity.id
_entity.type
_entity.pdbx_description
1 polymer ?
#
loop_
_entity_poly.entity_id
_entity_poly.type
_entity_poly.pdbx_seq_one_letter_code
_entity_poly.pdbx_strand_id
1 'polypeptide(L)'
;IATTTTDSDGKFEFTGVVPNDPEQPYTVEQTNNDGFDDVNDSDGTENGTTLNQIKVDVSGGDDTDSFFVDELASSSAPSGAPSVSSKPSSFILGSISGTVLEDVDNNDSGDEPLSGVTVTLLDEDGAIVSTTTTENDGTYVFYDLPVGTYTVVETNLPNYVDVTDADGQILGGSNDDLDSTIEDVTLDAGENKTAQDFVDEELRTISGEVLEDTNDDGEGDSPIPGATLALVAPNGTVIATTTTD
;
A
#
# COMPACT_ATOMS: atom_id res chain seq x y z
N ILE A 1 -9.99 8.96 -35.16
CA ILE A 1 -9.69 9.60 -33.87
C ILE A 1 -9.55 8.46 -32.88
N ALA A 2 -8.32 8.21 -32.41
CA ALA A 2 -8.08 7.28 -31.32
C ALA A 2 -8.19 8.06 -30.01
N THR A 3 -8.70 7.44 -28.96
CA THR A 3 -8.83 8.03 -27.62
C THR A 3 -8.23 7.07 -26.62
N THR A 4 -7.51 7.58 -25.62
CA THR A 4 -6.95 6.81 -24.51
C THR A 4 -7.18 7.57 -23.20
N THR A 5 -7.00 6.91 -22.07
CA THR A 5 -7.02 7.52 -20.73
C THR A 5 -5.67 7.27 -20.08
N THR A 6 -5.29 8.13 -19.14
CA THR A 6 -4.07 7.91 -18.36
C THR A 6 -4.24 6.71 -17.41
N ASP A 7 -3.15 6.01 -17.12
CA ASP A 7 -3.09 5.02 -16.06
C ASP A 7 -2.96 5.67 -14.67
N SER A 8 -2.77 4.83 -13.63
CA SER A 8 -2.58 5.28 -12.24
C SER A 8 -1.33 6.15 -12.04
N ASP A 9 -0.35 6.05 -12.94
CA ASP A 9 0.88 6.84 -12.92
C ASP A 9 0.76 8.11 -13.78
N GLY A 10 -0.42 8.38 -14.36
CA GLY A 10 -0.64 9.52 -15.25
C GLY A 10 -0.11 9.32 -16.67
N LYS A 11 0.32 8.11 -17.06
CA LYS A 11 0.89 7.85 -18.40
C LYS A 11 -0.22 7.58 -19.41
N PHE A 12 -0.04 8.09 -20.63
CA PHE A 12 -0.88 7.76 -21.77
C PHE A 12 -0.05 7.06 -22.86
N GLU A 13 -0.69 6.15 -23.60
CA GLU A 13 -0.07 5.47 -24.72
C GLU A 13 -1.07 5.32 -25.88
N PHE A 14 -0.61 5.60 -27.10
CA PHE A 14 -1.30 5.28 -28.34
C PHE A 14 -0.52 4.20 -29.08
N THR A 15 -1.06 2.98 -29.16
CA THR A 15 -0.40 1.87 -29.86
C THR A 15 -0.83 1.79 -31.33
N GLY A 16 0.08 1.34 -32.21
CA GLY A 16 -0.21 1.13 -33.62
C GLY A 16 -0.40 2.40 -34.46
N VAL A 17 0.20 3.52 -34.04
CA VAL A 17 0.20 4.79 -34.80
C VAL A 17 1.06 4.64 -36.06
N VAL A 18 0.54 5.09 -37.19
CA VAL A 18 1.28 5.07 -38.48
C VAL A 18 2.27 6.25 -38.48
N PRO A 19 3.51 6.10 -38.98
CA PRO A 19 4.44 7.23 -39.08
C PRO A 19 3.87 8.38 -39.92
N ASN A 20 3.94 9.62 -39.40
CA ASN A 20 3.49 10.83 -40.10
C ASN A 20 4.55 11.36 -41.09
N ASP A 21 4.15 12.35 -41.90
CA ASP A 21 5.08 13.21 -42.63
C ASP A 21 5.71 14.20 -41.63
N PRO A 22 7.05 14.39 -41.59
CA PRO A 22 7.69 15.35 -40.68
C PRO A 22 7.16 16.79 -40.80
N GLU A 23 6.63 17.18 -41.97
CA GLU A 23 6.03 18.51 -42.17
C GLU A 23 4.55 18.57 -41.72
N GLN A 24 3.97 17.44 -41.31
CA GLN A 24 2.58 17.28 -40.86
C GLN A 24 2.54 16.38 -39.59
N PRO A 25 2.99 16.87 -38.42
CA PRO A 25 2.94 16.11 -37.18
C PRO A 25 1.50 15.81 -36.76
N TYR A 26 1.34 14.78 -35.92
CA TYR A 26 0.06 14.50 -35.27
C TYR A 26 -0.26 15.57 -34.23
N THR A 27 -1.54 15.72 -33.93
CA THR A 27 -2.05 16.55 -32.84
C THR A 27 -2.70 15.64 -31.81
N VAL A 28 -2.24 15.73 -30.57
CA VAL A 28 -2.88 15.08 -29.41
C VAL A 28 -3.59 16.18 -28.64
N GLU A 29 -4.88 15.98 -28.35
CA GLU A 29 -5.69 16.95 -27.61
C GLU A 29 -6.07 16.36 -26.25
N GLN A 30 -5.79 17.08 -25.17
CA GLN A 30 -6.28 16.77 -23.83
C GLN A 30 -7.60 17.51 -23.58
N THR A 31 -8.54 16.83 -22.94
CA THR A 31 -9.71 17.48 -22.33
C THR A 31 -9.43 17.61 -20.84
N ASN A 32 -9.36 18.84 -20.33
CA ASN A 32 -9.11 19.08 -18.92
C ASN A 32 -10.25 18.54 -18.06
N ASN A 33 -9.88 17.99 -16.90
CA ASN A 33 -10.85 17.63 -15.88
C ASN A 33 -11.44 18.91 -15.25
N ASP A 34 -12.70 18.85 -14.85
CA ASP A 34 -13.39 19.97 -14.22
C ASP A 34 -12.58 20.50 -13.01
N GLY A 35 -12.30 21.80 -13.01
CA GLY A 35 -11.53 22.45 -11.95
C GLY A 35 -10.02 22.52 -12.20
N PHE A 36 -9.55 22.11 -13.38
CA PHE A 36 -8.14 22.25 -13.79
C PHE A 36 -7.99 23.14 -15.04
N ASP A 37 -7.10 24.12 -14.96
CA ASP A 37 -6.67 25.00 -16.04
C ASP A 37 -5.35 24.47 -16.64
N ASP A 38 -5.23 24.54 -17.97
CA ASP A 38 -4.01 24.19 -18.70
C ASP A 38 -2.86 25.17 -18.38
N VAL A 39 -1.64 24.64 -18.25
CA VAL A 39 -0.45 25.39 -17.85
C VAL A 39 0.62 25.36 -18.93
N ASN A 40 1.20 24.19 -19.21
CA ASN A 40 2.35 24.08 -20.12
C ASN A 40 2.57 22.65 -20.60
N ASP A 41 2.69 22.50 -21.91
CA ASP A 41 2.92 21.20 -22.53
C ASP A 41 4.33 21.03 -23.11
N SER A 42 4.64 19.84 -23.60
CA SER A 42 5.96 19.49 -24.13
C SER A 42 6.37 20.31 -25.35
N ASP A 43 5.42 20.81 -26.16
CA ASP A 43 5.71 21.65 -27.32
C ASP A 43 5.70 23.17 -27.00
N GLY A 44 5.50 23.52 -25.72
CA GLY A 44 5.54 24.88 -25.22
C GLY A 44 4.38 25.76 -25.67
N THR A 45 3.27 25.19 -26.16
CA THR A 45 2.08 26.00 -26.43
C THR A 45 1.34 26.34 -25.13
N GLU A 46 1.44 27.59 -24.70
CA GLU A 46 0.51 28.19 -23.73
C GLU A 46 -0.79 28.54 -24.48
N ASN A 47 -1.80 27.68 -24.47
CA ASN A 47 -3.07 28.01 -25.12
C ASN A 47 -4.17 28.23 -24.10
N GLY A 48 -4.06 29.38 -23.42
CA GLY A 48 -5.01 29.92 -22.46
C GLY A 48 -6.38 30.27 -23.05
N THR A 49 -7.07 29.31 -23.67
CA THR A 49 -8.51 29.05 -23.57
C THR A 49 -8.89 27.92 -24.55
N THR A 50 -9.37 26.81 -23.99
CA THR A 50 -10.24 25.78 -24.57
C THR A 50 -9.67 24.68 -25.47
N LEU A 51 -8.38 24.69 -25.85
CA LEU A 51 -7.79 23.57 -26.61
C LEU A 51 -6.36 23.31 -26.14
N ASN A 52 -6.24 22.38 -25.19
CA ASN A 52 -5.00 21.83 -24.66
C ASN A 52 -4.47 20.77 -25.65
N GLN A 53 -3.38 21.07 -26.39
CA GLN A 53 -2.91 20.24 -27.51
C GLN A 53 -1.39 20.24 -27.66
N ILE A 54 -0.81 19.08 -27.97
CA ILE A 54 0.59 18.95 -28.39
C ILE A 54 0.74 18.45 -29.83
N LYS A 55 1.85 18.83 -30.47
CA LYS A 55 2.30 18.24 -31.73
C LYS A 55 3.33 17.14 -31.51
N VAL A 56 3.06 15.97 -32.09
CA VAL A 56 3.88 14.76 -31.94
C VAL A 56 4.36 14.29 -33.32
N ASP A 57 5.67 14.08 -33.49
CA ASP A 57 6.28 13.58 -34.72
C ASP A 57 6.89 12.19 -34.49
N VAL A 58 6.24 11.16 -35.03
CA VAL A 58 6.71 9.77 -35.00
C VAL A 58 7.31 9.31 -36.33
N SER A 59 7.66 10.24 -37.23
CA SER A 59 8.30 9.91 -38.51
C SER A 59 9.70 9.32 -38.36
N GLY A 60 10.40 9.66 -37.27
CA GLY A 60 11.77 9.26 -36.97
C GLY A 60 11.94 8.17 -35.91
N GLY A 61 10.84 7.74 -35.27
CA GLY A 61 10.85 6.79 -34.15
C GLY A 61 9.71 7.08 -33.16
N ASP A 62 9.70 6.35 -32.05
CA ASP A 62 8.72 6.55 -30.98
C ASP A 62 9.00 7.89 -30.25
N ASP A 63 7.93 8.62 -29.93
CA ASP A 63 7.96 9.83 -29.10
C ASP A 63 7.63 9.42 -27.66
N THR A 64 8.57 9.65 -26.74
CA THR A 64 8.49 9.17 -25.35
C THR A 64 8.60 10.29 -24.31
N ASP A 65 8.62 11.54 -24.73
CA ASP A 65 8.81 12.72 -23.87
C ASP A 65 7.67 13.75 -24.00
N SER A 66 6.58 13.37 -24.68
CA SER A 66 5.32 14.11 -24.70
C SER A 66 4.66 14.17 -23.31
N PHE A 67 4.27 15.36 -22.87
CA PHE A 67 3.57 15.58 -21.60
C PHE A 67 2.60 16.76 -21.69
N PHE A 68 1.61 16.75 -20.79
CA PHE A 68 0.71 17.85 -20.52
C PHE A 68 0.82 18.29 -19.06
N VAL A 69 0.63 19.56 -18.75
CA VAL A 69 0.62 20.05 -17.36
C VAL A 69 -0.61 20.91 -17.11
N ASP A 70 -1.44 20.48 -16.16
CA ASP A 70 -2.61 21.23 -15.68
C ASP A 70 -2.44 21.66 -14.20
N GLU A 71 -3.13 22.73 -13.80
CA GLU A 71 -3.19 23.26 -12.44
C GLU A 71 -4.65 23.43 -11.99
N LEU A 72 -4.94 23.36 -10.69
CA LEU A 72 -6.28 23.68 -10.17
C LEU A 72 -6.67 25.15 -10.43
N ALA A 73 -7.86 25.39 -10.98
CA ALA A 73 -8.37 26.71 -11.32
C ALA A 73 -8.43 27.64 -10.08
N SER A 74 -7.64 28.72 -10.11
CA SER A 74 -7.52 29.63 -8.96
C SER A 74 -8.68 30.65 -8.90
N SER A 75 -9.43 30.68 -7.80
CA SER A 75 -10.43 31.72 -7.56
C SER A 75 -9.74 33.05 -7.17
N SER A 76 -9.65 33.96 -8.14
CA SER A 76 -9.01 35.28 -8.12
C SER A 76 -9.02 36.06 -6.78
N ALA A 77 -7.83 36.45 -6.29
CA ALA A 77 -7.64 37.60 -5.40
C ALA A 77 -7.34 38.88 -6.23
N PRO A 78 -7.76 40.09 -5.78
CA PRO A 78 -7.79 41.29 -6.62
C PRO A 78 -6.41 41.90 -6.90
N SER A 79 -6.27 42.41 -8.13
CA SER A 79 -5.11 43.12 -8.70
C SER A 79 -4.65 44.32 -7.85
N GLY A 80 -3.48 44.20 -7.22
CA GLY A 80 -2.81 45.29 -6.51
C GLY A 80 -1.82 44.89 -5.41
N ALA A 81 -1.68 43.60 -5.10
CA ALA A 81 -0.69 43.14 -4.13
C ALA A 81 0.75 43.21 -4.72
N PRO A 82 1.75 43.65 -3.93
CA PRO A 82 3.15 43.69 -4.37
C PRO A 82 3.64 42.28 -4.75
N SER A 83 4.42 42.19 -5.83
CA SER A 83 4.97 40.94 -6.36
C SER A 83 5.68 40.14 -5.26
N VAL A 84 5.03 39.08 -4.80
CA VAL A 84 5.66 38.01 -4.04
C VAL A 84 6.24 37.05 -5.06
N SER A 85 7.55 37.17 -5.26
CA SER A 85 8.38 36.09 -5.76
C SER A 85 8.35 34.94 -4.75
N SER A 86 7.24 34.22 -4.66
CA SER A 86 7.22 32.88 -4.08
C SER A 86 7.28 31.91 -5.25
N LYS A 87 8.49 31.46 -5.57
CA LYS A 87 8.74 30.17 -6.21
C LYS A 87 7.69 29.17 -5.67
N PRO A 88 6.88 28.49 -6.51
CA PRO A 88 5.96 27.49 -5.99
C PRO A 88 6.79 26.48 -5.20
N SER A 89 6.38 26.24 -3.96
CA SER A 89 7.01 25.27 -3.09
C SER A 89 6.96 23.93 -3.81
N SER A 90 8.12 23.39 -4.15
CA SER A 90 8.29 22.00 -4.57
C SER A 90 7.44 21.12 -3.64
N PHE A 91 6.47 20.36 -4.15
CA PHE A 91 5.88 19.29 -3.36
C PHE A 91 7.02 18.32 -3.07
N ILE A 92 7.52 18.31 -1.83
CA ILE A 92 8.53 17.35 -1.40
C ILE A 92 7.74 16.17 -0.89
N LEU A 93 7.61 15.14 -1.74
CA LEU A 93 6.91 13.91 -1.41
C LEU A 93 7.79 13.05 -0.50
N GLY A 94 7.15 12.35 0.43
CA GLY A 94 7.79 11.44 1.36
C GLY A 94 7.54 9.97 1.02
N SER A 95 7.98 9.09 1.91
CA SER A 95 7.70 7.66 1.84
C SER A 95 7.40 7.09 3.22
N ILE A 96 6.63 5.99 3.26
CA ILE A 96 6.36 5.21 4.46
C ILE A 96 6.80 3.77 4.19
N SER A 97 7.54 3.15 5.12
CA SER A 97 8.11 1.82 4.95
C SER A 97 8.32 1.10 6.27
N GLY A 98 8.35 -0.23 6.20
CA GLY A 98 8.65 -1.10 7.33
C GLY A 98 8.81 -2.55 6.91
N THR A 99 8.73 -3.45 7.88
CA THR A 99 8.84 -4.90 7.71
C THR A 99 7.72 -5.65 8.38
N VAL A 100 7.30 -6.78 7.81
CA VAL A 100 6.52 -7.79 8.53
C VAL A 100 7.41 -9.00 8.79
N LEU A 101 7.51 -9.40 10.06
CA LEU A 101 8.38 -10.49 10.52
C LEU A 101 7.57 -11.55 11.28
N GLU A 102 8.03 -12.80 11.26
CA GLU A 102 7.50 -13.89 12.07
C GLU A 102 8.26 -13.97 13.40
N ASP A 103 7.54 -14.04 14.53
CA ASP A 103 8.05 -14.49 15.84
C ASP A 103 8.05 -16.02 15.85
N VAL A 104 9.24 -16.63 15.88
CA VAL A 104 9.38 -18.10 15.84
C VAL A 104 9.73 -18.70 17.19
N ASP A 105 10.09 -17.87 18.18
CA ASP A 105 10.53 -18.31 19.50
C ASP A 105 9.66 -17.80 20.68
N ASN A 106 8.56 -17.12 20.36
CA ASN A 106 7.53 -16.60 21.26
C ASN A 106 8.14 -15.59 22.26
N ASN A 107 8.96 -14.67 21.75
CA ASN A 107 9.59 -13.61 22.53
C ASN A 107 9.01 -12.21 22.26
N ASP A 108 7.92 -12.13 21.49
CA ASP A 108 7.24 -10.92 21.07
C ASP A 108 8.15 -10.01 20.21
N SER A 109 9.05 -10.61 19.43
CA SER A 109 9.92 -9.90 18.50
C SER A 109 10.08 -10.65 17.18
N GLY A 110 10.23 -9.90 16.09
CA GLY A 110 10.39 -10.48 14.76
C GLY A 110 11.74 -11.14 14.55
N ASP A 111 11.73 -12.39 14.09
CA ASP A 111 12.92 -13.21 13.87
C ASP A 111 13.18 -13.48 12.38
N GLU A 112 12.14 -13.89 11.64
CA GLU A 112 12.23 -14.29 10.24
C GLU A 112 11.36 -13.40 9.34
N PRO A 113 11.76 -13.09 8.10
CA PRO A 113 10.97 -12.24 7.21
C PRO A 113 9.70 -12.93 6.71
N LEU A 114 8.56 -12.24 6.78
CA LEU A 114 7.28 -12.74 6.28
C LEU A 114 6.90 -12.11 4.95
N SER A 115 6.93 -12.90 3.89
CA SER A 115 6.68 -12.45 2.51
C SER A 115 5.25 -12.66 2.05
N GLY A 116 4.72 -11.76 1.23
CA GLY A 116 3.39 -11.84 0.63
C GLY A 116 2.26 -11.37 1.54
N VAL A 117 2.59 -10.73 2.68
CA VAL A 117 1.62 -10.07 3.56
C VAL A 117 1.08 -8.84 2.84
N THR A 118 -0.24 -8.66 2.84
CA THR A 118 -0.85 -7.47 2.21
C THR A 118 -0.84 -6.31 3.19
N VAL A 119 -0.32 -5.16 2.78
CA VAL A 119 -0.26 -3.95 3.60
C VAL A 119 -0.99 -2.82 2.87
N THR A 120 -1.92 -2.16 3.57
CA THR A 120 -2.79 -1.10 3.05
C THR A 120 -2.50 0.20 3.77
N LEU A 121 -2.36 1.29 3.00
CA LEU A 121 -2.21 2.64 3.52
C LEU A 121 -3.55 3.38 3.40
N LEU A 122 -4.01 3.94 4.51
CA LEU A 122 -5.20 4.78 4.59
C LEU A 122 -4.80 6.23 4.88
N ASP A 123 -5.58 7.19 4.40
CA ASP A 123 -5.46 8.59 4.79
C ASP A 123 -6.22 8.89 6.11
N GLU A 124 -6.14 10.14 6.60
CA GLU A 124 -6.81 10.61 7.82
C GLU A 124 -8.35 10.42 7.79
N ASP A 125 -8.97 10.36 6.61
CA ASP A 125 -10.40 10.12 6.44
C ASP A 125 -10.74 8.61 6.39
N GLY A 126 -9.73 7.74 6.47
CA GLY A 126 -9.86 6.28 6.39
C GLY A 126 -10.03 5.77 4.95
N ALA A 127 -9.76 6.59 3.94
CA ALA A 127 -9.82 6.15 2.54
C ALA A 127 -8.52 5.46 2.15
N ILE A 128 -8.63 4.41 1.33
CA ILE A 128 -7.46 3.68 0.83
C ILE A 128 -6.67 4.58 -0.13
N VAL A 129 -5.43 4.87 0.25
CA VAL A 129 -4.46 5.60 -0.58
C VAL A 129 -3.72 4.62 -1.49
N SER A 130 -3.25 3.50 -0.92
CA SER A 130 -2.47 2.51 -1.67
C SER A 130 -2.49 1.15 -0.96
N THR A 131 -2.14 0.10 -1.70
CA THR A 131 -1.95 -1.26 -1.18
C THR A 131 -0.68 -1.85 -1.81
N THR A 132 0.09 -2.57 -1.01
CA THR A 132 1.30 -3.29 -1.43
C THR A 132 1.35 -4.66 -0.78
N THR A 133 2.37 -5.45 -1.13
CA THR A 133 2.64 -6.75 -0.50
C THR A 133 4.11 -6.83 -0.10
N THR A 134 4.41 -7.45 1.04
CA THR A 134 5.80 -7.58 1.50
C THR A 134 6.65 -8.40 0.53
N GLU A 135 7.88 -7.96 0.33
CA GLU A 135 8.89 -8.66 -0.48
C GLU A 135 9.43 -9.91 0.25
N ASN A 136 10.36 -10.63 -0.37
CA ASN A 136 10.95 -11.85 0.19
C ASN A 136 11.72 -11.63 1.49
N ASP A 137 12.16 -10.41 1.75
CA ASP A 137 12.85 -10.00 2.98
C ASP A 137 11.90 -9.35 4.00
N GLY A 138 10.59 -9.48 3.80
CA GLY A 138 9.56 -8.94 4.70
C GLY A 138 9.32 -7.44 4.53
N THR A 139 10.06 -6.74 3.68
CA THR A 139 9.96 -5.30 3.54
C THR A 139 8.74 -4.87 2.71
N TYR A 140 8.19 -3.71 3.02
CA TYR A 140 7.21 -3.02 2.18
C TYR A 140 7.47 -1.50 2.17
N VAL A 141 6.93 -0.83 1.15
CA VAL A 141 7.12 0.61 0.98
C VAL A 141 6.01 1.25 0.17
N PHE A 142 5.62 2.46 0.59
CA PHE A 142 4.76 3.39 -0.12
C PHE A 142 5.59 4.63 -0.50
N TYR A 143 5.73 4.87 -1.80
CA TYR A 143 6.48 6.01 -2.35
C TYR A 143 5.57 7.19 -2.70
N ASP A 144 6.19 8.35 -2.94
CA ASP A 144 5.55 9.52 -3.55
C ASP A 144 4.32 10.03 -2.78
N LEU A 145 4.38 9.95 -1.46
CA LEU A 145 3.27 10.33 -0.58
C LEU A 145 3.28 11.84 -0.29
N PRO A 146 2.14 12.54 -0.42
CA PRO A 146 1.99 13.89 0.08
C PRO A 146 2.18 13.98 1.60
N VAL A 147 2.44 15.19 2.09
CA VAL A 147 2.40 15.44 3.53
C VAL A 147 1.00 15.16 4.07
N GLY A 148 0.92 14.51 5.22
CA GLY A 148 -0.35 14.11 5.80
C GLY A 148 -0.19 13.16 6.96
N THR A 149 -1.32 12.74 7.52
CA THR A 149 -1.40 11.67 8.51
C THR A 149 -1.98 10.44 7.83
N TYR A 150 -1.39 9.29 8.10
CA TYR A 150 -1.78 8.03 7.52
C TYR A 150 -1.96 6.95 8.58
N THR A 151 -2.68 5.91 8.19
CA THR A 151 -2.79 4.66 8.95
C THR A 151 -2.29 3.51 8.08
N VAL A 152 -1.42 2.66 8.61
CA VAL A 152 -0.91 1.46 7.93
C VAL A 152 -1.60 0.24 8.51
N VAL A 153 -2.22 -0.58 7.67
CA VAL A 153 -2.97 -1.76 8.09
C VAL A 153 -2.42 -2.98 7.38
N GLU A 154 -2.00 -4.01 8.11
CA GLU A 154 -1.69 -5.29 7.50
C GLU A 154 -2.88 -6.24 7.46
N THR A 155 -2.79 -7.26 6.62
CA THR A 155 -3.72 -8.38 6.60
C THR A 155 -2.91 -9.65 6.78
N ASN A 156 -2.99 -10.23 7.98
CA ASN A 156 -2.19 -11.41 8.33
C ASN A 156 -2.44 -12.54 7.32
N LEU A 157 -1.39 -13.33 7.09
CA LEU A 157 -1.50 -14.52 6.27
C LEU A 157 -2.41 -15.58 6.92
N PRO A 158 -2.96 -16.52 6.13
CA PRO A 158 -3.69 -17.64 6.71
C PRO A 158 -2.85 -18.39 7.73
N ASN A 159 -3.42 -18.63 8.90
CA ASN A 159 -2.77 -19.23 10.07
C ASN A 159 -1.74 -18.35 10.77
N TYR A 160 -1.67 -17.06 10.51
CA TYR A 160 -0.88 -16.13 11.32
C TYR A 160 -1.79 -15.26 12.18
N VAL A 161 -1.25 -14.78 13.29
CA VAL A 161 -1.89 -13.82 14.19
C VAL A 161 -0.91 -12.74 14.57
N ASP A 162 -1.43 -11.54 14.76
CA ASP A 162 -0.68 -10.36 15.22
C ASP A 162 -0.07 -10.59 16.61
N VAL A 163 1.16 -10.13 16.79
CA VAL A 163 1.91 -10.21 18.06
C VAL A 163 2.31 -8.83 18.55
N THR A 164 2.97 -8.04 17.72
CA THR A 164 3.34 -6.66 18.04
C THR A 164 3.49 -5.87 16.76
N ASP A 165 3.31 -4.57 16.87
CA ASP A 165 3.67 -3.61 15.85
C ASP A 165 4.44 -2.42 16.47
N ALA A 166 5.15 -1.71 15.59
CA ALA A 166 6.02 -0.62 15.97
C ALA A 166 5.93 0.51 14.95
N ASP A 167 5.73 1.73 15.44
CA ASP A 167 5.61 2.96 14.64
C ASP A 167 6.94 3.73 14.50
N GLY A 168 8.06 3.14 14.94
CA GLY A 168 9.39 3.76 14.89
C GLY A 168 9.55 4.98 15.83
N GLN A 169 8.54 5.35 16.63
CA GLN A 169 8.63 6.46 17.56
C GLN A 169 9.17 6.01 18.92
N ILE A 170 10.36 6.52 19.28
CA ILE A 170 10.93 6.41 20.64
C ILE A 170 10.07 7.16 21.69
N LEU A 171 9.02 7.88 21.30
CA LEU A 171 8.20 8.72 22.19
C LEU A 171 6.74 8.27 22.27
N GLY A 172 6.52 7.05 22.76
CA GLY A 172 5.33 6.76 23.58
C GLY A 172 4.07 6.30 22.87
N GLY A 173 4.20 5.62 21.73
CA GLY A 173 3.12 4.89 21.07
C GLY A 173 3.60 3.57 20.48
N SER A 174 4.03 2.61 21.30
CA SER A 174 3.84 1.22 20.85
C SER A 174 2.34 1.01 20.84
N ASN A 175 1.79 0.95 19.64
CA ASN A 175 0.42 0.60 19.33
C ASN A 175 0.20 -0.91 19.49
N ASP A 176 0.67 -1.50 20.61
CA ASP A 176 0.51 -2.93 20.94
C ASP A 176 -0.96 -3.26 21.32
N ASP A 177 -1.90 -2.91 20.45
CA ASP A 177 -3.33 -3.20 20.59
C ASP A 177 -3.76 -4.47 19.85
N LEU A 178 -2.79 -5.21 19.29
CA LEU A 178 -2.98 -6.50 18.62
C LEU A 178 -4.04 -6.43 17.50
N ASP A 179 -4.07 -5.31 16.78
CA ASP A 179 -5.12 -5.02 15.80
C ASP A 179 -4.60 -4.89 14.35
N SER A 180 -3.32 -5.20 14.12
CA SER A 180 -2.66 -5.13 12.81
C SER A 180 -2.71 -3.74 12.18
N THR A 181 -2.74 -2.68 13.00
CA THR A 181 -2.89 -1.29 12.56
C THR A 181 -1.91 -0.34 13.25
N ILE A 182 -1.12 0.37 12.44
CA ILE A 182 -0.31 1.51 12.86
C ILE A 182 -1.02 2.81 12.51
N GLU A 183 -1.61 3.45 13.51
CA GLU A 183 -2.32 4.73 13.40
C GLU A 183 -1.38 5.96 13.53
N ASP A 184 -1.91 7.13 13.15
CA ASP A 184 -1.27 8.44 13.38
C ASP A 184 0.16 8.60 12.80
N VAL A 185 0.45 7.94 11.67
CA VAL A 185 1.73 8.07 10.96
C VAL A 185 1.79 9.42 10.26
N THR A 186 2.34 10.43 10.94
CA THR A 186 2.49 11.79 10.39
C THR A 186 3.70 11.87 9.47
N LEU A 187 3.51 12.25 8.21
CA LEU A 187 4.56 12.39 7.20
C LEU A 187 4.82 13.85 6.85
N ASP A 188 6.03 14.34 7.16
CA ASP A 188 6.47 15.69 6.80
C ASP A 188 7.02 15.75 5.35
N ALA A 189 7.18 16.98 4.83
CA ALA A 189 7.61 17.21 3.45
C ALA A 189 9.00 16.61 3.18
N GLY A 190 9.08 15.61 2.31
CA GLY A 190 10.31 14.90 1.96
C GLY A 190 10.83 13.93 3.01
N GLU A 191 10.03 13.65 4.04
CA GLU A 191 10.39 12.69 5.06
C GLU A 191 10.28 11.26 4.53
N ASN A 192 11.19 10.40 4.98
CA ASN A 192 11.06 8.96 4.82
C ASN A 192 10.76 8.37 6.19
N LYS A 193 9.51 8.04 6.45
CA LYS A 193 9.10 7.28 7.63
C LYS A 193 9.45 5.83 7.41
N THR A 194 10.32 5.32 8.28
CA THR A 194 10.76 3.93 8.31
C THR A 194 10.30 3.29 9.60
N ALA A 195 10.50 1.98 9.73
CA ALA A 195 10.19 1.21 10.94
C ALA A 195 8.71 1.27 11.31
N GLN A 196 7.84 1.14 10.30
CA GLN A 196 6.43 0.83 10.48
C GLN A 196 6.30 -0.70 10.44
N ASP A 197 6.73 -1.35 11.51
CA ASP A 197 7.02 -2.78 11.50
C ASP A 197 5.88 -3.57 12.17
N PHE A 198 5.60 -4.76 11.66
CA PHE A 198 4.65 -5.73 12.22
C PHE A 198 5.36 -7.04 12.55
N VAL A 199 4.86 -7.74 13.56
CA VAL A 199 5.32 -9.06 13.99
C VAL A 199 4.12 -9.98 14.12
N ASP A 200 4.20 -11.11 13.43
CA ASP A 200 3.16 -12.14 13.33
C ASP A 200 3.66 -13.48 13.91
N GLU A 201 2.76 -14.33 14.42
CA GLU A 201 3.08 -15.70 14.85
C GLU A 201 2.23 -16.74 14.11
N GLU A 202 2.87 -17.82 13.62
CA GLU A 202 2.17 -18.94 13.00
C GLU A 202 1.40 -19.79 14.05
N LEU A 203 0.08 -19.90 13.86
CA LEU A 203 -0.80 -20.74 14.64
C LEU A 203 -0.39 -22.22 14.57
N ARG A 204 -0.37 -22.86 15.74
CA ARG A 204 -0.01 -24.27 15.89
C ARG A 204 -1.22 -25.18 16.03
N THR A 205 -1.06 -26.45 15.62
CA THR A 205 -2.10 -27.48 15.73
C THR A 205 -1.73 -28.52 16.78
N ILE A 206 -2.68 -28.88 17.65
CA ILE A 206 -2.59 -30.03 18.55
C ILE A 206 -3.39 -31.19 17.94
N SER A 207 -2.76 -32.35 17.76
CA SER A 207 -3.41 -33.55 17.24
C SER A 207 -2.96 -34.81 17.99
N GLY A 208 -3.78 -35.85 17.93
CA GLY A 208 -3.52 -37.13 18.60
C GLY A 208 -4.66 -38.12 18.39
N GLU A 209 -4.52 -39.30 18.98
CA GLU A 209 -5.48 -40.39 18.90
C GLU A 209 -6.02 -40.75 20.30
N VAL A 210 -7.26 -41.24 20.36
CA VAL A 210 -7.82 -41.85 21.58
C VAL A 210 -7.92 -43.34 21.33
N LEU A 211 -7.14 -44.12 22.08
CA LEU A 211 -7.04 -45.57 21.93
C LEU A 211 -7.48 -46.26 23.23
N GLU A 212 -8.18 -47.39 23.09
CA GLU A 212 -8.46 -48.36 24.14
C GLU A 212 -7.24 -49.28 24.32
N ASP A 213 -6.79 -49.48 25.56
CA ASP A 213 -5.89 -50.57 25.92
C ASP A 213 -6.75 -51.81 26.17
N THR A 214 -6.72 -52.74 25.22
CA THR A 214 -7.59 -53.92 25.24
C THR A 214 -6.95 -55.12 25.92
N ASN A 215 -5.66 -55.02 26.24
CA ASN A 215 -4.85 -56.14 26.68
C ASN A 215 -4.11 -55.90 28.02
N ASP A 216 -4.29 -54.73 28.62
CA ASP A 216 -3.73 -54.25 29.89
C ASP A 216 -2.18 -54.17 29.87
N ASP A 217 -1.57 -53.88 28.72
CA ASP A 217 -0.11 -53.66 28.60
C ASP A 217 0.32 -52.20 28.71
N GLY A 218 -0.63 -51.26 28.75
CA GLY A 218 -0.38 -49.83 28.85
C GLY A 218 -0.11 -49.13 27.52
N GLU A 219 -0.21 -49.84 26.39
CA GLU A 219 -0.18 -49.26 25.05
C GLU A 219 -1.60 -49.16 24.47
N GLY A 220 -1.82 -48.20 23.58
CA GLY A 220 -3.11 -48.05 22.91
C GLY A 220 -3.28 -49.06 21.77
N ASP A 221 -4.36 -49.84 21.78
CA ASP A 221 -4.62 -50.89 20.79
C ASP A 221 -5.66 -50.51 19.74
N SER A 222 -6.82 -49.99 20.18
CA SER A 222 -8.01 -49.82 19.33
C SER A 222 -8.57 -48.41 19.38
N PRO A 223 -8.84 -47.75 18.24
CA PRO A 223 -9.41 -46.41 18.23
C PRO A 223 -10.79 -46.33 18.90
N ILE A 224 -11.00 -45.28 19.69
CA ILE A 224 -12.29 -44.98 20.32
C ILE A 224 -12.98 -43.81 19.56
N PRO A 225 -14.00 -44.08 18.74
CA PRO A 225 -14.77 -43.03 18.06
C PRO A 225 -15.76 -42.35 19.01
N GLY A 226 -16.06 -41.06 18.77
CA GLY A 226 -17.00 -40.27 19.56
C GLY A 226 -16.50 -39.87 20.96
N ALA A 227 -15.23 -40.09 21.27
CA ALA A 227 -14.62 -39.60 22.52
C ALA A 227 -14.56 -38.07 22.48
N THR A 228 -15.05 -37.40 23.52
CA THR A 228 -15.00 -35.93 23.62
C THR A 228 -13.73 -35.48 24.34
N LEU A 229 -12.99 -34.57 23.71
CA LEU A 229 -11.79 -33.95 24.26
C LEU A 229 -12.05 -32.46 24.50
N ALA A 230 -11.43 -31.91 25.55
CA ALA A 230 -11.45 -30.49 25.84
C ALA A 230 -10.01 -29.96 25.92
N LEU A 231 -9.72 -28.89 25.19
CA LEU A 231 -8.53 -28.09 25.40
C LEU A 231 -8.79 -27.16 26.58
N VAL A 232 -7.94 -27.23 27.60
CA VAL A 232 -8.13 -26.50 28.86
C VAL A 232 -6.91 -25.63 29.13
N ALA A 233 -7.14 -24.34 29.37
CA ALA A 233 -6.13 -23.38 29.77
C ALA A 233 -5.52 -23.75 31.14
N PRO A 234 -4.30 -23.29 31.48
CA PRO A 234 -3.69 -23.53 32.79
C PRO A 234 -4.54 -23.06 33.98
N ASN A 235 -5.40 -22.05 33.77
CA ASN A 235 -6.33 -21.54 34.78
C ASN A 235 -7.60 -22.40 34.95
N GLY A 236 -7.73 -23.51 34.20
CA GLY A 236 -8.87 -24.43 34.24
C GLY A 236 -10.02 -24.09 33.29
N THR A 237 -9.91 -23.03 32.49
CA THR A 237 -10.94 -22.63 31.51
C THR A 237 -10.90 -23.54 30.28
N VAL A 238 -12.06 -24.04 29.84
CA VAL A 238 -12.14 -24.78 28.57
C VAL A 238 -12.04 -23.78 27.42
N ILE A 239 -11.01 -23.94 26.59
CA ILE A 239 -10.73 -23.12 25.39
C ILE A 239 -11.54 -23.66 24.21
N ALA A 240 -11.52 -24.98 24.00
CA ALA A 240 -12.19 -25.64 22.89
C ALA A 240 -12.58 -27.07 23.24
N THR A 241 -13.51 -27.66 22.48
CA THR A 241 -13.87 -29.08 22.58
C THR A 241 -13.93 -29.71 21.19
N THR A 242 -13.52 -30.96 21.07
CA THR A 242 -13.63 -31.75 19.83
C THR A 242 -14.07 -33.19 20.13
N THR A 243 -14.46 -33.95 19.11
CA THR A 243 -14.78 -35.38 19.22
C THR A 243 -13.98 -36.18 18.21
N THR A 244 -13.56 -37.39 18.57
CA THR A 244 -12.96 -38.31 17.60
C THR A 244 -13.99 -38.75 16.55
N ASP A 245 -13.54 -38.85 15.29
CA ASP A 245 -14.36 -39.26 14.13
C ASP A 245 -14.70 -40.76 14.11
#